data_AF-A0A8T9IEI0-F1
#
_entry.id   AF-A0A8T9IEI0-F1
#
_cell.length_a   1.000
_cell.length_b   1.000
_cell.length_c   1.000
_cell.angle_alpha   90.00
_cell.angle_beta   90.00
_cell.angle_gamma   90.00
#
_symmetry.space_group_name_H-M   'P 1'
#
loop_
_entity.id
_entity.type
_entity.pdbx_description
1 polymer ?
#
loop_
_entity_poly.entity_id
_entity_poly.type
_entity_poly.pdbx_seq_one_letter_code
_entity_poly.pdbx_strand_id
1 'polypeptide(L)'
;MTNSKLTDERFSKERLIDWAVVAVAEAKRRVLDYPESVEAAAGVCLAEIALAALIAPQPLTDAERAEPELNPANLVNKFYERYPLASFRDDGFRATALGYFMAGAELQCFGEFIKYEDLCGDE
;
A
#
# COMPACT_ATOMS: atom_id res chain seq x y z
N MET A 1 -17.30 -29.97 -19.64
CA MET A 1 -16.18 -29.15 -19.11
C MET A 1 -16.77 -28.20 -18.08
N THR A 2 -16.85 -28.62 -16.82
CA THR A 2 -17.32 -27.78 -15.71
C THR A 2 -16.11 -27.06 -15.14
N ASN A 3 -15.98 -25.77 -15.47
CA ASN A 3 -15.02 -24.88 -14.82
C ASN A 3 -15.42 -24.74 -13.35
N SER A 4 -14.85 -25.58 -12.50
CA SER A 4 -14.90 -25.38 -11.05
C SER A 4 -14.11 -24.10 -10.75
N LYS A 5 -14.81 -22.97 -10.66
CA LYS A 5 -14.31 -21.79 -9.95
C LYS A 5 -14.14 -22.24 -8.50
N LEU A 6 -12.96 -22.74 -8.18
CA LEU A 6 -12.48 -22.87 -6.81
C LEU A 6 -12.25 -21.44 -6.31
N THR A 7 -13.31 -20.70 -6.00
CA THR A 7 -13.18 -19.52 -5.15
C THR A 7 -12.79 -20.05 -3.79
N ASP A 8 -11.53 -19.84 -3.41
CA ASP A 8 -10.98 -20.24 -2.13
C ASP A 8 -11.74 -19.52 -1.01
N GLU A 9 -12.78 -20.16 -0.48
CA GLU A 9 -13.64 -19.67 0.60
C GLU A 9 -12.86 -19.35 1.89
N ARG A 10 -11.55 -19.64 1.95
CA ARG A 10 -10.67 -19.34 3.09
C ARG A 10 -10.28 -17.86 3.20
N PHE A 11 -10.44 -17.06 2.13
CA PHE A 11 -9.89 -15.69 2.06
C PHE A 11 -10.93 -14.59 1.79
N SER A 12 -12.18 -14.74 2.24
CA SER A 12 -13.12 -13.61 2.17
C SER A 12 -12.72 -12.49 3.14
N LYS A 13 -13.02 -11.24 2.77
CA LYS A 13 -12.72 -10.06 3.60
C LYS A 13 -13.39 -10.16 4.97
N GLU A 14 -14.61 -10.68 5.00
CA GLU A 14 -15.41 -10.87 6.21
C GLU A 14 -14.73 -11.87 7.16
N ARG A 15 -14.24 -13.00 6.62
CA ARG A 15 -13.50 -13.99 7.43
C ARG A 15 -12.16 -13.46 7.94
N LEU A 16 -11.49 -12.60 7.16
CA LEU A 16 -10.27 -11.91 7.59
C LEU A 16 -10.55 -10.90 8.71
N ILE A 17 -11.68 -10.19 8.64
CA ILE A 17 -12.15 -9.30 9.72
C ILE A 17 -12.43 -10.10 10.99
N ASP A 18 -13.18 -11.20 10.89
CA ASP A 18 -13.48 -12.06 12.04
C ASP A 18 -12.21 -12.57 12.72
N TRP A 19 -11.23 -13.01 11.92
CA TRP A 19 -9.94 -13.44 12.43
C TRP A 19 -9.16 -12.29 13.10
N ALA A 20 -9.14 -11.10 12.48
CA ALA A 20 -8.44 -9.93 13.02
C ALA A 20 -9.05 -9.45 14.35
N VAL A 21 -10.37 -9.53 14.51
CA VAL A 21 -11.04 -9.23 15.79
C VAL A 21 -10.55 -10.17 16.90
N VAL A 22 -10.44 -11.47 16.61
CA VAL A 22 -9.89 -12.45 17.57
C VAL A 22 -8.43 -12.15 17.89
N ALA A 23 -7.61 -11.84 16.88
CA ALA A 23 -6.20 -11.52 17.06
C ALA A 23 -5.97 -10.28 17.95
N VAL A 24 -6.80 -9.23 17.81
CA VAL A 24 -6.76 -8.05 18.68
C VAL A 24 -7.10 -8.43 20.13
N ALA A 25 -8.12 -9.25 20.35
CA ALA A 25 -8.50 -9.68 21.68
C ALA A 25 -7.39 -10.50 22.36
N GLU A 26 -6.74 -11.40 21.62
CA GLU A 26 -5.60 -12.18 22.10
C GLU A 26 -4.39 -11.29 22.41
N ALA A 27 -4.08 -10.31 21.56
CA ALA A 27 -3.00 -9.36 21.81
C ALA A 27 -3.25 -8.54 23.08
N LYS A 28 -4.50 -8.06 23.30
CA LYS A 28 -4.88 -7.33 24.52
C LYS A 28 -4.74 -8.19 25.77
N ARG A 29 -5.09 -9.47 25.67
CA ARG A 29 -4.88 -10.43 26.76
C ARG A 29 -3.39 -10.58 27.10
N ARG A 30 -2.51 -10.64 26.10
CA ARG A 30 -1.05 -10.71 26.34
C ARG A 30 -0.51 -9.48 27.07
N VAL A 31 -1.07 -8.29 26.83
CA VAL A 31 -0.72 -7.08 27.59
C VAL A 31 -1.16 -7.18 29.04
N LEU A 32 -2.30 -7.82 29.33
CA LEU A 32 -2.72 -8.07 30.72
C LEU A 32 -1.77 -9.06 31.42
N ASP A 33 -1.31 -10.09 30.70
CA ASP A 33 -0.36 -11.07 31.23
C ASP A 33 1.05 -10.46 31.43
N TYR A 34 1.42 -9.46 30.62
CA TYR A 34 2.73 -8.79 30.63
C TYR A 34 2.61 -7.26 30.47
N PRO A 35 2.19 -6.52 31.52
CA PRO A 35 1.83 -5.11 31.40
C PRO A 35 2.99 -4.16 31.10
N GLU A 36 4.23 -4.55 31.43
CA GLU A 36 5.43 -3.75 31.13
C GLU A 36 6.12 -4.15 29.82
N SER A 37 5.61 -5.17 29.10
CA SER A 37 6.21 -5.58 27.83
C SER A 37 5.84 -4.61 26.71
N VAL A 38 6.87 -3.94 26.19
CA VAL A 38 6.75 -3.06 25.02
C VAL A 38 6.39 -3.87 23.77
N GLU A 39 6.88 -5.10 23.63
CA GLU A 39 6.51 -5.96 22.50
C GLU A 39 5.02 -6.36 22.54
N ALA A 40 4.48 -6.68 23.72
CA ALA A 40 3.06 -6.97 23.88
C ALA A 40 2.19 -5.74 23.53
N ALA A 41 2.58 -4.56 24.00
CA ALA A 41 1.88 -3.31 23.70
C ALA A 41 1.94 -2.95 22.20
N ALA A 42 3.11 -3.13 21.57
CA ALA A 42 3.26 -2.94 20.12
C ALA A 42 2.42 -3.94 19.32
N GLY A 43 2.33 -5.20 19.78
CA GLY A 43 1.49 -6.22 19.18
C GLY A 43 0.00 -5.85 19.17
N VAL A 44 -0.50 -5.22 20.23
CA VAL A 44 -1.88 -4.68 20.26
C VAL A 44 -2.05 -3.57 19.24
N CYS A 45 -1.14 -2.59 19.21
CA CYS A 45 -1.23 -1.48 18.27
C CYS A 45 -1.25 -1.97 16.81
N LEU A 46 -0.38 -2.93 16.47
CA LEU A 46 -0.33 -3.51 15.13
C LEU A 46 -1.62 -4.27 14.78
N ALA A 47 -2.15 -5.06 15.71
CA ALA A 47 -3.40 -5.80 15.49
C ALA A 47 -4.59 -4.84 15.30
N GLU A 48 -4.66 -3.76 16.09
CA GLU A 48 -5.72 -2.75 15.98
C GLU A 48 -5.64 -1.97 14.67
N ILE A 49 -4.43 -1.60 14.21
CA ILE A 49 -4.22 -0.95 12.91
C ILE A 49 -4.64 -1.88 11.77
N ALA A 50 -4.27 -3.17 11.84
CA ALA A 50 -4.65 -4.15 10.83
C ALA A 50 -6.17 -4.35 10.74
N LEU A 51 -6.85 -4.45 11.89
CA LEU A 51 -8.31 -4.52 11.94
C LEU A 51 -8.94 -3.23 11.39
N ALA A 52 -8.44 -2.06 11.78
CA ALA A 52 -8.92 -0.78 11.29
C ALA A 52 -8.80 -0.66 9.76
N ALA A 53 -7.70 -1.13 9.17
CA ALA A 53 -7.51 -1.16 7.72
C ALA A 53 -8.50 -2.09 7.00
N LEU A 54 -8.86 -3.23 7.61
CA LEU A 54 -9.81 -4.17 7.04
C LEU A 54 -11.26 -3.65 7.11
N ILE A 55 -11.65 -3.03 8.22
CA ILE A 55 -13.01 -2.49 8.40
C ILE A 55 -13.20 -1.11 7.78
N ALA A 56 -12.10 -0.41 7.45
CA ALA A 56 -12.16 0.86 6.79
C ALA A 56 -13.06 0.75 5.56
N PRO A 57 -14.03 1.68 5.40
CA PRO A 57 -14.80 1.77 4.18
C PRO A 57 -13.80 1.87 3.04
N GLN A 58 -13.82 0.88 2.14
CA GLN A 58 -13.19 1.08 0.86
C GLN A 58 -13.99 2.19 0.18
N PRO A 59 -13.34 3.12 -0.54
CA PRO A 59 -14.07 4.14 -1.30
C PRO A 59 -15.21 3.48 -2.04
N LEU A 60 -16.41 3.98 -1.79
CA LEU A 60 -17.64 3.39 -2.24
C LEU A 60 -17.73 3.78 -3.71
N THR A 61 -17.53 2.78 -4.58
CA THR A 61 -17.63 2.83 -6.04
C THR A 61 -16.36 3.18 -6.81
N ASP A 62 -16.23 2.56 -7.99
CA ASP A 62 -15.25 2.91 -9.03
C ASP A 62 -15.31 4.38 -9.47
N ALA A 63 -16.32 5.16 -9.03
CA ALA A 63 -16.42 6.59 -9.29
C ALA A 63 -15.63 7.45 -8.29
N GLU A 64 -15.35 6.96 -7.07
CA GLU A 64 -14.45 7.61 -6.09
C GLU A 64 -13.01 7.13 -6.22
N ARG A 65 -12.81 5.95 -6.81
CA ARG A 65 -11.54 5.55 -7.39
C ARG A 65 -11.39 6.32 -8.69
N ALA A 66 -11.00 7.60 -8.62
CA ALA A 66 -10.41 8.26 -9.78
C ALA A 66 -9.46 7.24 -10.41
N GLU A 67 -9.60 6.98 -11.72
CA GLU A 67 -8.68 6.08 -12.41
C GLU A 67 -7.28 6.43 -11.94
N PRO A 68 -6.49 5.44 -11.47
CA PRO A 68 -5.18 5.73 -10.93
C PRO A 68 -4.42 6.58 -11.96
N GLU A 69 -4.23 7.86 -11.65
CA GLU A 69 -3.65 8.82 -12.59
C GLU A 69 -2.33 9.27 -12.01
N LEU A 70 -1.25 8.92 -12.70
CA LEU A 70 0.03 9.58 -12.46
C LEU A 70 0.00 10.92 -13.15
N ASN A 71 0.25 11.98 -12.39
CA ASN A 71 0.60 13.28 -12.94
C ASN A 71 2.12 13.46 -12.81
N PRO A 72 2.92 13.19 -13.88
CA PRO A 72 4.38 13.19 -13.78
C PRO A 72 4.93 14.56 -13.40
N ALA A 73 4.32 15.65 -13.87
CA ALA A 73 4.74 17.00 -13.55
C ALA A 73 4.65 17.29 -12.04
N ASN A 74 3.53 16.93 -11.41
CA ASN A 74 3.35 17.08 -9.97
C ASN A 74 4.32 16.21 -9.17
N LEU A 75 4.61 15.00 -9.64
CA LEU A 75 5.57 14.09 -8.99
C LEU A 75 7.00 14.61 -9.07
N VAL A 76 7.40 15.15 -10.23
CA VAL A 76 8.70 15.79 -10.41
C VAL A 76 8.84 17.02 -9.49
N ASN A 77 7.78 17.83 -9.36
CA ASN A 77 7.78 18.97 -8.43
C ASN A 77 7.97 18.49 -6.99
N LYS A 78 7.19 17.50 -6.54
CA LYS A 78 7.32 16.90 -5.20
C LYS A 78 8.70 16.30 -4.95
N PHE A 79 9.29 15.69 -5.97
CA PHE A 79 10.65 15.16 -5.89
C PHE A 79 11.65 16.28 -5.59
N TYR A 80 11.59 17.41 -6.29
CA TYR A 80 12.52 18.52 -6.08
C TYR A 80 12.22 19.37 -4.84
N GLU A 81 10.98 19.40 -4.37
CA GLU A 81 10.64 19.96 -3.06
C GLU A 81 11.33 19.19 -1.93
N ARG A 82 11.36 17.86 -2.04
CA ARG A 82 11.95 16.98 -1.02
C ARG A 82 13.45 16.82 -1.16
N TYR A 83 13.95 16.85 -2.40
CA TYR A 83 15.36 16.69 -2.74
C TYR A 83 15.79 17.86 -3.65
N PRO A 84 16.20 19.00 -3.06
CA PRO A 84 16.66 20.15 -3.83
C PRO A 84 17.81 19.79 -4.77
N LEU A 85 17.93 20.50 -5.91
CA LEU A 85 18.98 20.23 -6.91
C LEU A 85 20.41 20.23 -6.32
N ALA A 86 20.67 21.13 -5.36
CA ALA A 86 21.96 21.23 -4.68
C ALA A 86 22.29 20.01 -3.79
N SER A 87 21.33 19.13 -3.51
CA SER A 87 21.52 17.92 -2.71
C SER A 87 22.12 16.75 -3.51
N PHE A 88 22.22 16.86 -4.84
CA PHE A 88 22.78 15.80 -5.68
C PHE A 88 24.24 16.09 -6.04
N ARG A 89 25.07 15.04 -6.03
CA ARG A 89 26.49 15.13 -6.37
C ARG A 89 26.71 15.44 -7.86
N ASP A 90 25.92 14.82 -8.72
CA ASP A 90 26.01 14.91 -10.17
C ASP A 90 24.65 14.63 -10.81
N ASP A 91 24.49 15.04 -12.07
CA ASP A 91 23.24 14.89 -12.80
C ASP A 91 22.86 13.44 -13.07
N GLY A 92 23.84 12.53 -13.14
CA GLY A 92 23.60 11.10 -13.29
C GLY A 92 22.91 10.52 -12.06
N PHE A 93 23.46 10.82 -10.88
CA PHE A 93 22.86 10.42 -9.60
C PHE A 93 21.47 11.02 -9.40
N ARG A 94 21.28 12.29 -9.78
CA ARG A 94 19.96 12.94 -9.77
C ARG A 94 18.95 12.20 -10.66
N ALA A 95 19.33 11.90 -11.91
CA ALA A 95 18.47 11.21 -12.86
C ALA A 95 18.09 9.80 -12.39
N THR A 96 19.05 9.05 -11.84
CA THR A 96 18.81 7.73 -11.25
C THR A 96 17.84 7.79 -10.06
N ALA A 97 18.04 8.76 -9.16
CA ALA A 97 17.16 8.95 -8.00
C ALA A 97 15.73 9.32 -8.41
N LEU A 98 15.57 10.20 -9.41
CA LEU A 98 14.26 10.52 -9.97
C LEU A 98 13.61 9.30 -10.61
N GLY A 99 14.37 8.48 -11.35
CA GLY A 99 13.88 7.23 -11.93
C GLY A 99 13.32 6.27 -10.87
N TYR A 100 14.05 6.03 -9.78
CA TYR A 100 13.56 5.19 -8.68
C TYR A 100 12.32 5.77 -7.98
N PHE A 101 12.26 7.09 -7.84
CA PHE A 101 11.09 7.76 -7.26
C PHE A 101 9.84 7.57 -8.12
N MET A 102 9.96 7.78 -9.44
CA MET A 102 8.86 7.60 -10.40
C MET A 102 8.39 6.15 -10.46
N ALA A 103 9.33 5.20 -10.49
CA ALA A 103 9.05 3.77 -10.40
C ALA A 103 8.26 3.39 -9.13
N GLY A 104 8.64 3.96 -7.98
CA GLY A 104 7.92 3.76 -6.73
C GLY A 104 6.51 4.34 -6.76
N ALA A 105 6.33 5.52 -7.40
CA ALA A 105 5.02 6.14 -7.56
C ALA A 105 4.11 5.32 -8.49
N GLU A 106 4.64 4.77 -9.59
CA GLU A 106 3.93 3.85 -10.49
C GLU A 106 3.43 2.60 -9.75
N LEU A 107 4.32 1.93 -9.02
CA LEU A 107 3.95 0.75 -8.22
C LEU A 107 2.87 1.04 -7.18
N GLN A 108 2.92 2.21 -6.53
CA GLN A 108 1.91 2.60 -5.54
C GLN A 108 0.56 2.95 -6.16
N CYS A 109 0.57 3.53 -7.37
CA CYS A 109 -0.64 3.96 -8.06
C CYS A 109 -1.37 2.78 -8.72
N PHE A 110 -0.64 1.87 -9.36
CA PHE A 110 -1.20 0.79 -10.18
C PHE A 110 -1.02 -0.61 -9.62
N GLY A 111 -0.12 -0.81 -8.66
CA GLY A 111 0.24 -2.13 -8.14
C GLY A 111 1.16 -2.94 -9.06
N GLU A 112 1.47 -2.44 -10.25
CA GLU A 112 2.39 -3.02 -11.23
C GLU A 112 3.19 -1.94 -11.96
N PHE A 113 4.34 -2.30 -12.51
CA PHE A 113 5.08 -1.41 -13.38
C PHE A 113 4.35 -1.27 -14.70
N ILE A 114 4.03 -0.03 -15.06
CA ILE A 114 3.50 0.27 -16.38
C ILE A 114 4.64 0.13 -17.39
N LYS A 115 4.46 -0.75 -18.37
CA LYS A 115 5.29 -0.75 -19.58
C LYS A 115 4.73 0.30 -20.52
N TYR A 116 5.49 1.36 -20.74
CA TYR A 116 5.09 2.46 -21.64
C TYR A 116 4.81 1.98 -23.08
N GLU A 117 5.42 0.87 -23.48
CA GLU A 117 5.19 0.16 -24.75
C GLU A 117 3.73 -0.30 -24.93
N ASP A 118 3.03 -0.61 -23.83
CA ASP A 118 1.64 -1.08 -23.87
C ASP A 118 0.62 0.09 -23.87
N LEU A 119 1.05 1.31 -23.54
CA LEU A 119 0.22 2.52 -23.48
C LEU A 119 0.39 3.43 -24.71
N CYS A 120 1.59 3.49 -25.27
CA CYS A 120 1.85 4.15 -26.53
C CYS A 120 1.53 3.18 -27.65
N GLY A 121 0.23 3.03 -27.97
CA GLY A 121 -0.19 2.34 -29.19
C GLY A 121 0.61 2.87 -30.37
N ASP A 122 1.16 1.95 -31.16
CA ASP A 122 2.02 2.24 -32.32
C ASP A 122 1.50 3.46 -33.09
N GLU A 123 2.34 4.49 -33.21
CA GLU A 123 2.10 5.65 -34.09
C GLU A 123 1.76 5.22 -35.52
#